data_AF-A0A924S358-F1
#
_entry.id   AF-A0A924S358-F1
#
_cell.length_a   1.000
_cell.length_b   1.000
_cell.length_c   1.000
_cell.angle_alpha   90.00
_cell.angle_beta   90.00
_cell.angle_gamma   90.00
#
_symmetry.space_group_name_H-M   'P 1'
#
loop_
_entity.id
_entity.type
_entity.pdbx_description
1 polymer ?
#
loop_
_entity_poly.entity_id
_entity_poly.type
_entity_poly.pdbx_seq_one_letter_code
_entity_poly.pdbx_strand_id
1 'polypeptide(L)'
;MHKLLAAMSAAGGSDLFIANDFPPSMKVDGGMKPMTAQKLTADVTRALAHAMMTEKQREEFAREFECNFAVTIPGTGRFRINILVQQQCVSLVCRTIAAEIPNFEKLKLPEVLKEVVMAKRGLVLVVGATGSGKSTSLAAMIDHRNRTSSGHIITVEDPVEYVHQSQKSLVTHREVGVDTHSWHHALKNTLRQAPDVILIGEIRDAETMEHAIAFAETGHLCLGTLHANSASQTIERIINFFPEERRAQLLMDLSANLRAIVSQRLVRREDGKGRAAAIEILLNTPTIAEKIFNGAFNEIKDVMSRSRELGMATFDWALFELYEKRLIGFEEAIRNADSANELRLNIKLRSKRGEPSSLGDSGGLSLDMGDDEVEAPKDDPVEELRKKTEARHKAEDEEMAKMREKKRLAEAAAAAGGGGR
;
A
#
# COMPACT_ATOMS: atom_id res chain seq x y z
N MET A 1 -5.46 35.74 -9.20
CA MET A 1 -5.30 34.28 -8.98
C MET A 1 -6.54 33.62 -8.39
N HIS A 2 -7.10 34.07 -7.26
CA HIS A 2 -8.23 33.39 -6.59
C HIS A 2 -9.42 33.05 -7.51
N LYS A 3 -9.80 33.97 -8.42
CA LYS A 3 -10.88 33.72 -9.40
C LYS A 3 -10.59 32.54 -10.34
N LEU A 4 -9.33 32.36 -10.77
CA LEU A 4 -8.94 31.24 -11.63
C LEU A 4 -9.02 29.92 -10.87
N LEU A 5 -8.57 29.90 -9.62
CA LEU A 5 -8.65 28.70 -8.77
C LEU A 5 -10.12 28.34 -8.43
N ALA A 6 -10.96 29.35 -8.17
CA ALA A 6 -12.39 29.15 -7.97
C ALA A 6 -13.09 28.58 -9.20
N ALA A 7 -12.79 29.12 -10.38
CA ALA A 7 -13.34 28.63 -11.64
C ALA A 7 -12.82 27.21 -11.98
N MET A 8 -11.56 26.89 -11.67
CA MET A 8 -11.04 25.53 -11.81
C MET A 8 -11.79 24.55 -10.88
N SER A 9 -11.95 24.90 -9.61
CA SER A 9 -12.64 24.06 -8.62
C SER A 9 -14.11 23.82 -9.03
N ALA A 10 -14.82 24.87 -9.43
CA ALA A 10 -16.22 24.77 -9.89
C ALA A 10 -16.39 23.91 -11.15
N ALA A 11 -15.37 23.87 -12.03
CA ALA A 11 -15.36 23.03 -13.22
C ALA A 11 -14.89 21.58 -12.95
N GLY A 12 -14.54 21.23 -11.71
CA GLY A 12 -13.99 19.91 -11.37
C GLY A 12 -12.59 19.67 -11.93
N GLY A 13 -11.81 20.73 -12.19
CA GLY A 13 -10.45 20.63 -12.73
C GLY A 13 -9.44 20.07 -11.73
N SER A 14 -8.53 19.22 -12.21
CA SER A 14 -7.46 18.61 -11.39
C SER A 14 -6.23 19.51 -11.26
N ASP A 15 -5.83 20.17 -12.35
CA ASP A 15 -4.62 20.99 -12.44
C ASP A 15 -4.91 22.28 -13.22
N LEU A 16 -4.35 23.41 -12.81
CA LEU A 16 -4.36 24.71 -13.48
C LEU A 16 -2.93 25.08 -13.86
N PHE A 17 -2.74 25.47 -15.11
CA PHE A 17 -1.46 25.85 -15.71
C PHE A 17 -1.48 27.34 -16.06
N ILE A 18 -0.46 28.05 -15.62
CA ILE A 18 -0.22 29.47 -15.88
C ILE A 18 1.17 29.61 -16.48
N ALA A 19 1.26 30.09 -17.72
CA ALA A 19 2.51 30.25 -18.45
C ALA A 19 2.47 31.48 -19.38
N ASN A 20 3.65 32.00 -19.72
CA ASN A 20 3.79 33.10 -20.67
C ASN A 20 3.40 32.64 -22.10
N ASP A 21 2.79 33.54 -22.88
CA ASP A 21 2.28 33.32 -24.24
C ASP A 21 1.29 32.14 -24.38
N PHE A 22 0.67 31.75 -23.27
CA PHE A 22 -0.31 30.67 -23.22
C PHE A 22 -1.55 31.10 -22.40
N PRO A 23 -2.77 30.72 -22.81
CA PRO A 23 -3.96 31.01 -22.01
C PRO A 23 -3.94 30.20 -20.69
N PRO A 24 -4.47 30.76 -19.58
CA PRO A 24 -4.66 30.00 -18.36
C PRO A 24 -5.53 28.78 -18.68
N SER A 25 -5.01 27.59 -18.40
CA SER A 25 -5.63 26.35 -18.85
C SER A 25 -5.76 25.37 -17.70
N MET A 26 -6.86 24.63 -17.64
CA MET A 26 -7.08 23.61 -16.63
C MET A 26 -7.21 22.23 -17.24
N LYS A 27 -6.85 21.19 -16.48
CA LYS A 27 -7.07 19.80 -16.85
C LYS A 27 -8.40 19.32 -16.26
N VAL A 28 -9.33 18.92 -17.13
CA VAL A 28 -10.64 18.37 -16.77
C VAL A 28 -10.81 17.05 -17.53
N ASP A 29 -11.15 15.98 -16.83
CA ASP A 29 -11.33 14.62 -17.41
C ASP A 29 -10.14 14.13 -18.25
N GLY A 30 -8.92 14.48 -17.85
CA GLY A 30 -7.69 14.06 -18.53
C GLY A 30 -7.27 14.96 -19.71
N GLY A 31 -8.13 15.86 -20.18
CA GLY A 31 -7.83 16.82 -21.27
C GLY A 31 -7.55 18.24 -20.76
N MET A 32 -6.64 18.95 -21.43
CA MET A 32 -6.36 20.37 -21.14
C MET A 32 -7.35 21.27 -21.87
N LYS A 33 -8.00 22.19 -21.15
CA LYS A 33 -8.98 23.15 -21.67
C LYS A 33 -8.62 24.57 -21.23
N PRO A 34 -8.57 25.54 -22.15
CA PRO A 34 -8.33 26.94 -21.80
C PRO A 34 -9.53 27.50 -21.03
N MET A 35 -9.26 28.27 -19.98
CA MET A 35 -10.29 28.97 -19.20
C MET A 35 -10.74 30.26 -19.90
N THR A 36 -9.83 30.88 -20.64
CA THR A 36 -10.04 32.09 -21.43
C THR A 36 -9.25 32.00 -22.72
N ALA A 37 -9.67 32.70 -23.78
CA ALA A 37 -8.89 32.78 -25.02
C ALA A 37 -7.64 33.68 -24.91
N GLN A 38 -7.61 34.59 -23.93
CA GLN A 38 -6.53 35.55 -23.76
C GLN A 38 -5.26 34.86 -23.24
N LYS A 39 -4.16 35.03 -23.96
CA LYS A 39 -2.82 34.62 -23.53
C LYS A 39 -2.28 35.53 -22.43
N LEU A 40 -1.51 34.96 -21.51
CA LEU A 40 -0.86 35.70 -20.43
C LEU A 40 0.51 36.19 -20.86
N THR A 41 0.91 37.37 -20.37
CA THR A 41 2.27 37.91 -20.55
C THR A 41 3.15 37.55 -19.36
N ALA A 42 4.47 37.64 -19.53
CA ALA A 42 5.45 37.36 -18.49
C ALA A 42 5.26 38.22 -17.23
N ASP A 43 4.86 39.48 -17.38
CA ASP A 43 4.57 40.36 -16.26
C ASP A 43 3.34 39.90 -15.47
N VAL A 44 2.31 39.43 -16.18
CA VAL A 44 1.09 38.91 -15.55
C VAL A 44 1.36 37.60 -14.82
N THR A 45 2.11 36.67 -15.42
CA THR A 45 2.43 35.40 -14.74
C THR A 45 3.30 35.63 -13.50
N ARG A 46 4.26 36.56 -13.58
CA ARG A 46 5.06 37.00 -12.43
C ARG A 46 4.18 37.60 -11.33
N ALA A 47 3.29 38.53 -11.67
CA ALA A 47 2.38 39.14 -10.70
C ALA A 47 1.47 38.10 -10.02
N LEU A 48 0.96 37.12 -10.78
CA LEU A 48 0.16 36.02 -10.25
C LEU A 48 0.96 35.14 -9.27
N ALA A 49 2.23 34.84 -9.57
CA ALA A 49 3.11 34.11 -8.66
C ALA A 49 3.39 34.84 -7.35
N HIS A 50 3.83 36.09 -7.41
CA HIS A 50 4.12 36.86 -6.21
C HIS A 50 2.89 37.05 -5.32
N ALA A 51 1.69 37.13 -5.90
CA ALA A 51 0.44 37.23 -5.15
C ALA A 51 0.12 35.98 -4.32
N MET A 52 0.67 34.81 -4.68
CA MET A 52 0.47 33.56 -3.96
C MET A 52 1.57 33.26 -2.93
N MET A 53 2.74 33.90 -3.06
CA MET A 53 3.89 33.68 -2.19
C MET A 53 3.92 34.66 -1.01
N THR A 54 4.29 34.15 0.17
CA THR A 54 4.77 34.95 1.30
C THR A 54 6.14 35.56 1.01
N GLU A 55 6.58 36.54 1.79
CA GLU A 55 7.87 37.21 1.57
C GLU A 55 9.05 36.21 1.62
N LYS A 56 9.05 35.31 2.60
CA LYS A 56 10.06 34.24 2.72
C LYS A 56 10.09 33.34 1.48
N GLN A 57 8.94 32.96 0.94
CA GLN A 57 8.85 32.13 -0.27
C GLN A 57 9.34 32.89 -1.52
N ARG A 58 9.17 34.21 -1.57
CA ARG A 58 9.72 35.03 -2.67
C ARG A 58 11.24 35.08 -2.62
N GLU A 59 11.82 35.22 -1.43
CA GLU A 59 13.28 35.15 -1.25
C GLU A 59 13.83 33.77 -1.65
N GLU A 60 13.15 32.70 -1.24
CA GLU A 60 13.49 31.33 -1.63
C GLU A 60 13.43 31.15 -3.15
N PHE A 61 12.31 31.53 -3.77
CA PHE A 61 12.12 31.44 -5.22
C PHE A 61 13.16 32.25 -6.00
N ALA A 62 13.56 33.42 -5.49
CA ALA A 62 14.59 34.25 -6.12
C ALA A 62 15.97 33.58 -6.11
N ARG A 63 16.24 32.68 -5.16
CA ARG A 63 17.50 31.93 -5.08
C ARG A 63 17.45 30.61 -5.85
N GLU A 64 16.38 29.85 -5.67
CA GLU A 64 16.28 28.46 -6.15
C GLU A 64 15.59 28.33 -7.52
N PHE A 65 14.92 29.38 -8.01
CA PHE A 65 14.08 29.39 -9.22
C PHE A 65 12.90 28.40 -9.22
N GLU A 66 12.65 27.76 -8.09
CA GLU A 66 11.56 26.83 -7.84
C GLU A 66 10.98 27.08 -6.44
N CYS A 67 9.67 26.90 -6.28
CA CYS A 67 9.02 27.01 -4.97
C CYS A 67 7.76 26.14 -4.93
N ASN A 68 7.64 25.32 -3.89
CA ASN A 68 6.52 24.42 -3.66
C ASN A 68 5.83 24.76 -2.34
N PHE A 69 4.51 24.91 -2.36
CA PHE A 69 3.73 25.17 -1.14
C PHE A 69 2.25 24.86 -1.36
N ALA A 70 1.50 24.71 -0.27
CA ALA A 70 0.04 24.63 -0.32
C ALA A 70 -0.60 25.96 0.07
N VAL A 71 -1.76 26.27 -0.53
CA VAL A 71 -2.62 27.39 -0.14
C VAL A 71 -4.05 26.94 0.07
N THR A 72 -4.72 27.54 1.04
CA THR A 72 -6.14 27.36 1.29
C THR A 72 -6.89 28.60 0.86
N ILE A 73 -7.85 28.45 -0.05
CA ILE A 73 -8.75 29.55 -0.45
C ILE A 73 -10.11 29.30 0.21
N PRO A 74 -10.53 30.17 1.17
CA PRO A 74 -11.82 30.06 1.82
C PRO A 74 -12.97 29.94 0.81
N GLY A 75 -13.87 28.99 1.04
CA GLY A 75 -15.03 28.73 0.17
C GLY A 75 -14.72 28.06 -1.18
N THR A 76 -13.44 27.83 -1.52
CA THR A 76 -13.05 27.17 -2.79
C THR A 76 -12.43 25.79 -2.59
N GLY A 77 -11.46 25.69 -1.68
CA GLY A 77 -10.68 24.48 -1.48
C GLY A 77 -9.20 24.76 -1.25
N ARG A 78 -8.41 23.68 -1.18
CA ARG A 78 -6.96 23.73 -0.98
C ARG A 78 -6.24 23.36 -2.26
N PHE A 79 -5.11 24.00 -2.52
CA PHE A 79 -4.33 23.83 -3.74
C PHE A 79 -2.85 23.64 -3.42
N ARG A 80 -2.22 22.68 -4.08
CA ARG A 80 -0.76 22.57 -4.13
C ARG A 80 -0.25 23.43 -5.27
N ILE A 81 0.64 24.37 -4.98
CA ILE A 81 1.24 25.28 -5.95
C ILE A 81 2.70 24.91 -6.13
N ASN A 82 3.08 24.72 -7.38
CA ASN A 82 4.47 24.68 -7.83
C ASN A 82 4.70 25.90 -8.71
N ILE A 83 5.73 26.69 -8.40
CA ILE A 83 6.15 27.86 -9.17
C ILE A 83 7.56 27.59 -9.67
N LEU A 84 7.79 27.84 -10.96
CA LEU A 84 9.06 27.60 -11.63
C LEU A 84 9.40 28.71 -12.62
N VAL A 85 10.65 28.77 -13.06
CA VAL A 85 11.09 29.60 -14.18
C VAL A 85 11.31 28.73 -15.42
N GLN A 86 10.67 29.07 -16.53
CA GLN A 86 10.91 28.46 -17.84
C GLN A 86 11.16 29.55 -18.89
N GLN A 87 12.22 29.40 -19.70
CA GLN A 87 12.60 30.39 -20.72
C GLN A 87 12.63 31.83 -20.17
N GLN A 88 13.23 32.01 -18.98
CA GLN A 88 13.30 33.29 -18.26
C GLN A 88 11.95 33.89 -17.83
N CYS A 89 10.85 33.15 -17.97
CA CYS A 89 9.50 33.54 -17.59
C CYS A 89 8.98 32.70 -16.42
N VAL A 90 8.28 33.34 -15.48
CA VAL A 90 7.66 32.65 -14.34
C VAL A 90 6.43 31.87 -14.81
N SER A 91 6.27 30.65 -14.31
CA SER A 91 5.12 29.79 -14.57
C SER A 91 4.63 29.11 -13.30
N LEU A 92 3.35 28.75 -13.27
CA LEU A 92 2.72 28.09 -12.13
C LEU A 92 1.94 26.86 -12.58
N VAL A 93 1.99 25.84 -11.73
CA VAL A 93 1.10 24.69 -11.76
C VAL A 93 0.40 24.59 -10.42
N CYS A 94 -0.94 24.67 -10.43
CA CYS A 94 -1.76 24.55 -9.24
C CYS A 94 -2.60 23.28 -9.32
N ARG A 95 -2.49 22.38 -8.35
CA ARG A 95 -3.26 21.15 -8.27
C ARG A 95 -4.30 21.23 -7.16
N THR A 96 -5.54 20.84 -7.45
CA THR A 96 -6.59 20.73 -6.44
C THR A 96 -6.24 19.61 -5.45
N ILE A 97 -6.31 19.91 -4.16
CA ILE A 97 -6.22 18.93 -3.07
C ILE A 97 -7.64 18.54 -2.68
N ALA A 98 -7.92 17.25 -2.56
CA ALA A 98 -9.25 16.74 -2.26
C ALA A 98 -9.74 17.24 -0.89
N ALA A 99 -10.88 17.91 -0.86
CA ALA A 99 -11.45 18.48 0.37
C ALA A 99 -12.26 17.45 1.19
N GLU A 100 -12.90 16.49 0.52
CA GLU A 100 -13.71 15.47 1.19
C GLU A 100 -12.89 14.21 1.43
N ILE A 101 -12.78 13.81 2.69
CA ILE A 101 -12.19 12.53 3.08
C ILE A 101 -13.21 11.42 2.83
N PRO A 102 -12.94 10.46 1.93
CA PRO A 102 -13.84 9.32 1.74
C PRO A 102 -13.94 8.47 3.01
N ASN A 103 -15.13 7.99 3.35
CA ASN A 103 -15.30 7.06 4.46
C ASN A 103 -14.95 5.60 4.06
N PHE A 104 -14.86 4.72 5.05
CA PHE A 104 -14.55 3.30 4.88
C PHE A 104 -15.50 2.62 3.89
N GLU A 105 -16.79 2.94 3.94
CA GLU A 105 -17.83 2.32 3.13
C GLU A 105 -17.69 2.70 1.65
N LYS A 106 -17.41 3.98 1.36
CA LYS A 106 -17.18 4.49 -0.01
C LYS A 106 -15.93 3.88 -0.62
N LEU A 107 -14.88 3.69 0.19
CA LEU A 107 -13.63 3.06 -0.24
C LEU A 107 -13.69 1.52 -0.25
N LYS A 108 -14.71 0.93 0.39
CA LYS A 108 -14.83 -0.51 0.63
C LYS A 108 -13.59 -1.11 1.32
N LEU A 109 -13.05 -0.37 2.30
CA LEU A 109 -11.90 -0.84 3.07
C LEU A 109 -12.30 -2.02 3.97
N PRO A 110 -11.42 -3.02 4.18
CA PRO A 110 -11.66 -4.12 5.11
C PRO A 110 -11.90 -3.62 6.55
N GLU A 111 -12.91 -4.19 7.22
CA GLU A 111 -13.33 -3.78 8.57
C GLU A 111 -12.20 -3.94 9.61
N VAL A 112 -11.31 -4.91 9.43
CA VAL A 112 -10.12 -5.09 10.29
C VAL A 112 -9.26 -3.83 10.40
N LEU A 113 -9.27 -2.95 9.38
CA LEU A 113 -8.52 -1.69 9.42
C LEU A 113 -9.09 -0.68 10.43
N LYS A 114 -10.39 -0.79 10.78
CA LYS A 114 -10.98 -0.02 11.89
C LYS A 114 -10.38 -0.45 13.24
N GLU A 115 -10.18 -1.75 13.44
CA GLU A 115 -9.53 -2.27 14.64
C GLU A 115 -8.04 -1.90 14.69
N VAL A 116 -7.35 -1.95 13.54
CA VAL A 116 -5.93 -1.58 13.43
C VAL A 116 -5.72 -0.11 13.81
N VAL A 117 -6.53 0.82 13.29
CA VAL A 117 -6.34 2.25 13.60
C VAL A 117 -6.73 2.60 15.04
N MET A 118 -7.59 1.80 15.67
CA MET A 118 -7.98 1.98 17.07
C MET A 118 -6.99 1.38 18.07
N ALA A 119 -5.90 0.76 17.61
CA ALA A 119 -4.85 0.26 18.48
C ALA A 119 -4.24 1.39 19.31
N LYS A 120 -3.94 1.11 20.59
CA LYS A 120 -3.35 2.11 21.49
C LYS A 120 -1.93 2.48 21.11
N ARG A 121 -1.15 1.50 20.66
CA ARG A 121 0.26 1.63 20.29
C ARG A 121 0.65 0.68 19.16
N GLY A 122 1.80 0.95 18.57
CA GLY A 122 2.43 0.10 17.54
C GLY A 122 2.68 0.85 16.24
N LEU A 123 3.34 0.19 15.31
CA LEU A 123 3.66 0.71 13.98
C LEU A 123 2.70 0.14 12.93
N VAL A 124 2.01 1.00 12.21
CA VAL A 124 1.13 0.64 11.09
C VAL A 124 1.68 1.25 9.81
N LEU A 125 1.98 0.41 8.83
CA LEU A 125 2.54 0.87 7.55
C LEU A 125 1.52 0.66 6.44
N VAL A 126 1.19 1.74 5.73
CA VAL A 126 0.37 1.65 4.51
C VAL A 126 1.28 1.83 3.31
N VAL A 127 1.38 0.80 2.48
CA VAL A 127 2.38 0.71 1.43
C VAL A 127 1.74 0.50 0.05
N GLY A 128 2.51 0.80 -0.98
CA GLY A 128 2.07 0.69 -2.37
C GLY A 128 2.76 1.70 -3.29
N ALA A 129 2.60 1.50 -4.59
CA ALA A 129 3.10 2.41 -5.61
C ALA A 129 2.49 3.83 -5.50
N THR A 130 3.07 4.78 -6.22
CA THR A 130 2.49 6.13 -6.36
C THR A 130 1.11 6.02 -7.00
N GLY A 131 0.13 6.74 -6.45
CA GLY A 131 -1.24 6.70 -6.96
C GLY A 131 -2.01 5.41 -6.63
N SER A 132 -1.50 4.56 -5.72
CA SER A 132 -2.24 3.39 -5.24
C SER A 132 -3.33 3.71 -4.22
N GLY A 133 -3.46 4.97 -3.78
CA GLY A 133 -4.49 5.41 -2.82
C GLY A 133 -4.11 5.29 -1.34
N LYS A 134 -2.81 5.16 -1.01
CA LYS A 134 -2.30 5.09 0.38
C LYS A 134 -2.83 6.21 1.27
N SER A 135 -2.61 7.47 0.84
CA SER A 135 -3.02 8.66 1.60
C SER A 135 -4.54 8.72 1.78
N THR A 136 -5.30 8.27 0.79
CA THR A 136 -6.76 8.20 0.88
C THR A 136 -7.23 7.18 1.91
N SER A 137 -6.64 5.98 1.93
CA SER A 137 -6.97 4.95 2.92
C SER A 137 -6.54 5.36 4.34
N LEU A 138 -5.35 5.96 4.48
CA LEU A 138 -4.89 6.52 5.76
C LEU A 138 -5.79 7.64 6.26
N ALA A 139 -6.21 8.56 5.39
CA ALA A 139 -7.14 9.61 5.76
C ALA A 139 -8.46 9.02 6.26
N ALA A 140 -9.02 7.99 5.59
CA ALA A 140 -10.22 7.32 6.08
C ALA A 140 -10.00 6.68 7.47
N MET A 141 -8.87 6.01 7.69
CA MET A 141 -8.48 5.41 8.97
C MET A 141 -8.38 6.47 10.08
N ILE A 142 -7.65 7.56 9.84
CA ILE A 142 -7.50 8.66 10.80
C ILE A 142 -8.84 9.32 11.11
N ASP A 143 -9.68 9.57 10.09
CA ASP A 143 -10.99 10.17 10.27
C ASP A 143 -11.92 9.26 11.10
N HIS A 144 -11.85 7.94 10.92
CA HIS A 144 -12.59 6.99 11.75
C HIS A 144 -12.18 7.11 13.23
N ARG A 145 -10.88 7.13 13.53
CA ARG A 145 -10.41 7.31 14.91
C ARG A 145 -10.75 8.67 15.48
N ASN A 146 -10.64 9.73 14.68
CA ASN A 146 -10.99 11.10 15.07
C ASN A 146 -12.47 11.22 15.47
N ARG A 147 -13.36 10.46 14.84
CA ARG A 147 -14.80 10.40 15.17
C ARG A 147 -15.10 9.57 16.41
N THR A 148 -14.37 8.48 16.64
CA THR A 148 -14.74 7.45 17.62
C THR A 148 -13.94 7.49 18.91
N SER A 149 -12.72 8.03 18.89
CA SER A 149 -11.83 8.18 20.06
C SER A 149 -11.54 9.63 20.38
N SER A 150 -11.34 9.91 21.67
CA SER A 150 -10.68 11.14 22.11
C SER A 150 -9.18 10.93 22.16
N GLY A 151 -8.43 12.00 21.90
CA GLY A 151 -6.97 11.99 21.93
C GLY A 151 -6.39 13.10 21.06
N HIS A 152 -5.08 13.05 20.85
CA HIS A 152 -4.34 13.97 20.01
C HIS A 152 -3.68 13.22 18.85
N ILE A 153 -4.07 13.57 17.63
CA ILE A 153 -3.53 13.04 16.38
C ILE A 153 -2.63 14.11 15.78
N ILE A 154 -1.37 13.79 15.54
CA ILE A 154 -0.40 14.68 14.90
C ILE A 154 -0.01 14.09 13.55
N THR A 155 -0.19 14.85 12.47
CA THR A 155 0.31 14.47 11.15
C THR A 155 1.51 15.33 10.78
N VAL A 156 2.56 14.70 10.26
CA VAL A 156 3.71 15.38 9.67
C VAL A 156 3.79 14.96 8.22
N GLU A 157 3.62 15.90 7.30
CA GLU A 157 3.43 15.63 5.87
C GLU A 157 4.16 16.65 4.99
N ASP A 158 4.36 16.33 3.71
CA ASP A 158 5.04 17.18 2.73
C ASP A 158 4.44 16.97 1.31
N PRO A 159 3.40 17.72 0.92
CA PRO A 159 2.55 18.58 1.75
C PRO A 159 1.42 17.77 2.42
N VAL A 160 0.60 18.44 3.24
CA VAL A 160 -0.59 17.80 3.84
C VAL A 160 -1.64 17.50 2.76
N GLU A 161 -1.97 16.22 2.58
CA GLU A 161 -2.84 15.74 1.49
C GLU A 161 -4.33 15.79 1.84
N TYR A 162 -4.70 15.56 3.10
CA TYR A 162 -6.08 15.66 3.58
C TYR A 162 -6.12 16.48 4.86
N VAL A 163 -7.09 17.39 4.96
CA VAL A 163 -7.28 18.21 6.17
C VAL A 163 -8.39 17.60 7.00
N HIS A 164 -8.02 17.05 8.15
CA HIS A 164 -8.96 16.55 9.13
C HIS A 164 -9.46 17.69 10.03
N GLN A 165 -10.77 17.92 10.04
CA GLN A 165 -11.35 18.77 11.09
C GLN A 165 -11.31 18.01 12.42
N SER A 166 -10.92 18.69 13.49
CA SER A 166 -10.94 18.10 14.84
C SER A 166 -12.37 17.77 15.23
N GLN A 167 -12.58 16.57 15.76
CA GLN A 167 -13.89 16.08 16.20
C GLN A 167 -13.80 15.62 17.65
N LYS A 168 -13.81 14.31 17.90
CA LYS A 168 -13.60 13.76 19.23
C LYS A 168 -12.11 13.78 19.61
N SER A 169 -11.23 13.68 18.61
CA SER A 169 -9.80 13.92 18.75
C SER A 169 -9.40 15.32 18.26
N LEU A 170 -8.36 15.90 18.86
CA LEU A 170 -7.66 17.05 18.31
C LEU A 170 -6.76 16.55 17.16
N VAL A 171 -6.85 17.17 15.98
CA VAL A 171 -5.96 16.86 14.85
C VAL A 171 -5.07 18.04 14.51
N THR A 172 -3.77 17.87 14.68
CA THR A 172 -2.73 18.87 14.38
C THR A 172 -1.95 18.43 13.16
N HIS A 173 -2.01 19.21 12.08
CA HIS A 173 -1.24 18.95 10.87
C HIS A 173 0.02 19.81 10.91
N ARG A 174 1.15 19.25 10.50
CA ARG A 174 2.43 19.95 10.40
C ARG A 174 3.03 19.69 9.02
N GLU A 175 3.00 20.69 8.17
CA GLU A 175 3.59 20.64 6.84
C GLU A 175 5.07 21.00 6.88
N VAL A 176 5.93 20.14 6.34
CA VAL A 176 7.37 20.38 6.23
C VAL A 176 7.63 21.54 5.27
N GLY A 177 8.51 22.47 5.65
CA GLY A 177 8.78 23.72 4.93
C GLY A 177 7.87 24.88 5.30
N VAL A 178 6.67 24.60 5.83
CA VAL A 178 5.67 25.61 6.21
C VAL A 178 5.53 25.74 7.73
N ASP A 179 5.09 24.68 8.42
CA ASP A 179 4.84 24.65 9.87
C ASP A 179 6.07 24.16 10.65
N THR A 180 7.02 23.53 9.96
CA THR A 180 8.25 22.98 10.54
C THR A 180 9.37 23.02 9.52
N HIS A 181 10.61 23.26 9.97
CA HIS A 181 11.75 23.41 9.06
C HIS A 181 12.17 22.10 8.38
N SER A 182 12.04 20.97 9.06
CA SER A 182 12.43 19.66 8.52
C SER A 182 11.67 18.53 9.22
N TRP A 183 11.71 17.34 8.61
CA TRP A 183 11.24 16.10 9.22
C TRP A 183 11.85 15.86 10.61
N HIS A 184 13.17 15.98 10.74
CA HIS A 184 13.86 15.83 12.03
C HIS A 184 13.29 16.76 13.11
N HIS A 185 13.17 18.07 12.82
CA HIS A 185 12.60 19.03 13.76
C HIS A 185 11.14 18.74 14.08
N ALA A 186 10.39 18.23 13.10
CA ALA A 186 9.00 17.87 13.30
C ALA A 186 8.88 16.72 14.31
N LEU A 187 9.48 15.58 13.96
CA LEU A 187 9.38 14.31 14.69
C LEU A 187 10.00 14.40 16.09
N LYS A 188 11.16 15.07 16.23
CA LYS A 188 11.79 15.27 17.54
C LYS A 188 10.91 16.04 18.53
N ASN A 189 10.15 17.03 18.05
CA ASN A 189 9.30 17.84 18.90
C ASN A 189 7.91 17.22 19.14
N THR A 190 7.48 16.29 18.28
CA THR A 190 6.19 15.59 18.40
C THR A 190 6.03 14.91 19.77
N LEU A 191 7.07 14.32 20.35
CA LEU A 191 7.00 13.70 21.69
C LEU A 191 6.64 14.66 22.83
N ARG A 192 6.90 15.96 22.65
CA ARG A 192 6.57 16.99 23.64
C ARG A 192 5.17 17.58 23.44
N GLN A 193 4.43 17.11 22.43
CA GLN A 193 3.10 17.60 22.07
C GLN A 193 2.00 16.68 22.61
N ALA A 194 2.34 15.73 23.48
CA ALA A 194 1.43 14.73 24.05
C ALA A 194 0.52 14.06 22.99
N PRO A 195 1.08 13.48 21.91
CA PRO A 195 0.29 12.77 20.91
C PRO A 195 -0.20 11.43 21.46
N ASP A 196 -1.31 10.93 20.94
CA ASP A 196 -1.73 9.52 21.03
C ASP A 196 -1.45 8.79 19.71
N VAL A 197 -1.53 9.53 18.60
CA VAL A 197 -1.34 9.03 17.24
C VAL A 197 -0.42 9.96 16.49
N ILE A 198 0.55 9.38 15.78
CA ILE A 198 1.49 10.12 14.95
C ILE A 198 1.41 9.55 13.54
N LEU A 199 1.07 10.37 12.56
CA LEU A 199 1.16 10.04 11.15
C LEU A 199 2.42 10.67 10.55
N ILE A 200 3.30 9.83 10.01
CA ILE A 200 4.45 10.23 9.21
C ILE A 200 4.05 10.05 7.74
N GLY A 201 3.91 11.15 7.01
CA GLY A 201 3.40 11.17 5.64
C GLY A 201 4.11 10.18 4.73
N GLU A 202 5.45 10.14 4.76
CA GLU A 202 6.25 9.17 4.03
C GLU A 202 7.58 8.89 4.77
N ILE A 203 7.98 7.62 4.82
CA ILE A 203 9.26 7.19 5.38
C ILE A 203 10.21 6.86 4.24
N ARG A 204 11.25 7.69 4.07
CA ARG A 204 12.21 7.61 2.96
C ARG A 204 13.61 7.14 3.35
N ASP A 205 13.96 7.27 4.63
CA ASP A 205 15.29 7.04 5.15
C ASP A 205 15.27 6.34 6.52
N ALA A 206 16.46 5.94 6.98
CA ALA A 206 16.66 5.26 8.25
C ALA A 206 16.25 6.11 9.44
N GLU A 207 16.60 7.40 9.44
CA GLU A 207 16.34 8.33 10.55
C GLU A 207 14.83 8.48 10.81
N THR A 208 14.05 8.65 9.74
CA THR A 208 12.59 8.74 9.84
C THR A 208 11.97 7.43 10.32
N MET A 209 12.51 6.28 9.86
CA MET A 209 12.05 4.96 10.33
C MET A 209 12.39 4.72 11.80
N GLU A 210 13.57 5.15 12.27
CA GLU A 210 13.93 5.08 13.69
C GLU A 210 12.96 5.85 14.56
N HIS A 211 12.59 7.06 14.16
CA HIS A 211 11.56 7.83 14.85
C HIS A 211 10.22 7.09 14.88
N ALA A 212 9.82 6.47 13.77
CA ALA A 212 8.57 5.71 13.69
C ALA A 212 8.54 4.51 14.66
N ILE A 213 9.64 3.75 14.72
CA ILE A 213 9.80 2.62 15.64
C ILE A 213 9.82 3.11 17.09
N ALA A 214 10.59 4.17 17.38
CA ALA A 214 10.67 4.75 18.72
C ALA A 214 9.31 5.27 19.21
N PHE A 215 8.48 5.86 18.35
CA PHE A 215 7.12 6.26 18.71
C PHE A 215 6.25 5.06 19.08
N ALA A 216 6.33 3.99 18.29
CA ALA A 216 5.60 2.76 18.56
C ALA A 216 6.03 2.11 19.89
N GLU A 217 7.34 2.08 20.16
CA GLU A 217 7.93 1.54 21.39
C GLU A 217 7.53 2.35 22.63
N THR A 218 7.55 3.68 22.51
CA THR A 218 7.18 4.62 23.60
C THR A 218 5.68 4.71 23.86
N GLY A 219 4.87 3.86 23.21
CA GLY A 219 3.46 3.68 23.53
C GLY A 219 2.49 4.47 22.66
N HIS A 220 2.94 5.03 21.54
CA HIS A 220 2.10 5.74 20.59
C HIS A 220 1.66 4.82 19.45
N LEU A 221 0.53 5.13 18.80
CA LEU A 221 0.24 4.54 17.49
C LEU A 221 0.94 5.38 16.42
N CYS A 222 1.97 4.82 15.78
CA CYS A 222 2.63 5.45 14.65
C CYS A 222 2.08 4.87 13.34
N LEU A 223 1.58 5.74 12.46
CA LEU A 223 1.20 5.40 11.09
C LEU A 223 2.24 5.98 10.13
N GLY A 224 2.59 5.24 9.09
CA GLY A 224 3.51 5.71 8.07
C GLY A 224 3.18 5.18 6.68
N THR A 225 3.67 5.86 5.64
CA THR A 225 3.68 5.28 4.30
C THR A 225 5.08 4.94 3.81
N LEU A 226 5.17 3.85 3.03
CA LEU A 226 6.36 3.49 2.27
C LEU A 226 5.97 3.09 0.85
N HIS A 227 6.94 3.17 -0.05
CA HIS A 227 6.83 2.60 -1.38
C HIS A 227 7.28 1.13 -1.35
N ALA A 228 6.36 0.20 -1.30
CA ALA A 228 6.65 -1.24 -1.42
C ALA A 228 5.47 -1.92 -2.09
N ASN A 229 5.69 -3.08 -2.72
CA ASN A 229 4.62 -3.75 -3.47
C ASN A 229 3.88 -4.81 -2.64
N SER A 230 4.45 -5.26 -1.51
CA SER A 230 3.86 -6.26 -0.61
C SER A 230 4.36 -6.10 0.83
N ALA A 231 3.73 -6.81 1.76
CA ALA A 231 4.09 -6.80 3.17
C ALA A 231 5.52 -7.33 3.40
N SER A 232 5.90 -8.47 2.80
CA SER A 232 7.27 -9.01 2.91
C SER A 232 8.32 -8.06 2.32
N GLN A 233 8.07 -7.48 1.13
CA GLN A 233 8.97 -6.50 0.52
C GLN A 233 9.10 -5.22 1.35
N THR A 234 8.08 -4.86 2.12
CA THR A 234 8.15 -3.71 3.03
C THR A 234 9.19 -3.95 4.10
N ILE A 235 9.20 -5.14 4.72
CA ILE A 235 10.17 -5.51 5.75
C ILE A 235 11.59 -5.50 5.17
N GLU A 236 11.81 -6.12 4.01
CA GLU A 236 13.09 -6.09 3.30
C GLU A 236 13.56 -4.66 2.99
N ARG A 237 12.65 -3.80 2.51
CA ARG A 237 12.97 -2.40 2.23
C ARG A 237 13.38 -1.64 3.48
N ILE A 238 12.71 -1.88 4.61
CA ILE A 238 13.09 -1.27 5.89
C ILE A 238 14.49 -1.71 6.30
N ILE A 239 14.80 -3.00 6.19
CA ILE A 239 16.13 -3.54 6.52
C ILE A 239 17.23 -2.88 5.69
N ASN A 240 16.95 -2.59 4.42
CA ASN A 240 17.90 -1.94 3.52
C ASN A 240 18.17 -0.46 3.84
N PHE A 241 17.39 0.19 4.71
CA PHE A 241 17.74 1.50 5.24
C PHE A 241 18.90 1.45 6.23
N PHE A 242 19.09 0.31 6.90
CA PHE A 242 20.03 0.18 8.00
C PHE A 242 21.28 -0.60 7.60
N PRO A 243 22.44 -0.25 8.16
CA PRO A 243 23.66 -1.01 7.95
C PRO A 243 23.55 -2.39 8.62
N GLU A 244 24.33 -3.35 8.16
CA GLU A 244 24.17 -4.77 8.50
C GLU A 244 24.30 -5.04 10.01
N GLU A 245 25.15 -4.29 10.70
CA GLU A 245 25.43 -4.42 12.13
C GLU A 245 24.21 -4.10 12.99
N ARG A 246 23.27 -3.31 12.47
CA ARG A 246 22.05 -2.91 13.19
C ARG A 246 20.84 -3.78 12.88
N ARG A 247 20.96 -4.74 11.95
CA ARG A 247 19.83 -5.56 11.50
C ARG A 247 19.21 -6.38 12.62
N ALA A 248 20.00 -7.02 13.47
CA ALA A 248 19.49 -7.84 14.56
C ALA A 248 18.60 -7.02 15.52
N GLN A 249 19.06 -5.82 15.89
CA GLN A 249 18.28 -4.90 16.72
C GLN A 249 17.01 -4.44 16.00
N LEU A 250 17.12 -4.06 14.73
CA LEU A 250 15.97 -3.63 13.92
C LEU A 250 14.88 -4.71 13.83
N LEU A 251 15.26 -5.98 13.61
CA LEU A 251 14.30 -7.08 13.55
C LEU A 251 13.65 -7.35 14.90
N MET A 252 14.41 -7.22 16.00
CA MET A 252 13.85 -7.26 17.35
C MET A 252 12.81 -6.15 17.55
N ASP A 253 13.16 -4.91 17.22
CA ASP A 253 12.27 -3.76 17.42
C ASP A 253 11.02 -3.84 16.52
N LEU A 254 11.18 -4.25 15.26
CA LEU A 254 10.06 -4.45 14.33
C LEU A 254 9.16 -5.59 14.80
N SER A 255 9.72 -6.73 15.23
CA SER A 255 8.91 -7.86 15.70
C SER A 255 8.07 -7.51 16.92
N ALA A 256 8.57 -6.64 17.81
CA ALA A 256 7.87 -6.21 19.01
C ALA A 256 6.85 -5.09 18.75
N ASN A 257 7.17 -4.15 17.86
CA ASN A 257 6.41 -2.90 17.73
C ASN A 257 5.50 -2.85 16.50
N LEU A 258 5.71 -3.68 15.47
CA LEU A 258 4.83 -3.72 14.31
C LEU A 258 3.42 -4.12 14.74
N ARG A 259 2.40 -3.45 14.19
CA ARG A 259 0.99 -3.80 14.39
C ARG A 259 0.40 -4.39 13.12
N ALA A 260 0.62 -3.72 11.99
CA ALA A 260 0.12 -4.17 10.69
C ALA A 260 0.91 -3.56 9.53
N ILE A 261 0.95 -4.28 8.40
CA ILE A 261 1.34 -3.74 7.10
C ILE A 261 0.16 -3.92 6.15
N VAL A 262 -0.28 -2.83 5.53
CA VAL A 262 -1.40 -2.76 4.61
C VAL A 262 -0.85 -2.36 3.25
N SER A 263 -0.75 -3.32 2.32
CA SER A 263 -0.28 -3.06 0.97
C SER A 263 -1.45 -2.89 0.02
N GLN A 264 -1.44 -1.82 -0.77
CA GLN A 264 -2.57 -1.44 -1.62
C GLN A 264 -2.16 -1.31 -3.09
N ARG A 265 -3.01 -1.85 -3.97
CA ARG A 265 -2.95 -1.69 -5.43
C ARG A 265 -4.31 -1.26 -5.95
N LEU A 266 -4.35 -0.38 -6.96
CA LEU A 266 -5.57 -0.01 -7.66
C LEU A 266 -5.65 -0.72 -9.01
N VAL A 267 -6.69 -1.52 -9.17
CA VAL A 267 -6.90 -2.41 -10.32
C VAL A 267 -8.07 -1.89 -11.15
N ARG A 268 -7.99 -1.97 -12.48
CA ARG A 268 -9.08 -1.49 -13.35
C ARG A 268 -10.34 -2.32 -13.17
N ARG A 269 -11.49 -1.65 -13.11
CA ARG A 269 -12.78 -2.34 -13.00
C ARG A 269 -13.24 -2.89 -14.36
N GLU A 270 -13.93 -4.02 -14.33
CA GLU A 270 -14.51 -4.67 -15.52
C GLU A 270 -15.58 -3.79 -16.19
N ASP A 271 -16.28 -2.97 -15.40
CA ASP A 271 -17.30 -2.01 -15.88
C ASP A 271 -16.71 -0.74 -16.54
N GLY A 272 -15.39 -0.58 -16.56
CA GLY A 272 -14.70 0.61 -17.07
C GLY A 272 -14.90 1.88 -16.21
N LYS A 273 -15.68 1.82 -15.13
CA LYS A 273 -16.03 2.96 -14.27
C LYS A 273 -15.05 3.09 -13.10
N GLY A 274 -13.78 3.31 -13.43
CA GLY A 274 -12.72 3.61 -12.47
C GLY A 274 -11.94 2.38 -12.01
N ARG A 275 -11.55 2.37 -10.72
CA ARG A 275 -10.60 1.41 -10.15
C ARG A 275 -11.14 0.82 -8.84
N ALA A 276 -10.76 -0.41 -8.55
CA ALA A 276 -11.01 -1.09 -7.28
C ALA A 276 -9.69 -1.26 -6.51
N ALA A 277 -9.73 -1.15 -5.18
CA ALA A 277 -8.56 -1.38 -4.34
C ALA A 277 -8.42 -2.86 -3.99
N ALA A 278 -7.32 -3.49 -4.41
CA ALA A 278 -6.88 -4.77 -3.87
C ALA A 278 -5.95 -4.47 -2.68
N ILE A 279 -6.27 -5.03 -1.51
CA ILE A 279 -5.59 -4.73 -0.25
C ILE A 279 -5.10 -6.02 0.37
N GLU A 280 -3.78 -6.13 0.50
CA GLU A 280 -3.09 -7.14 1.29
C GLU A 280 -2.90 -6.62 2.72
N ILE A 281 -3.15 -7.47 3.70
CA ILE A 281 -3.12 -7.12 5.13
C ILE A 281 -2.32 -8.17 5.88
N LEU A 282 -1.16 -7.76 6.38
CA LEU A 282 -0.37 -8.49 7.37
C LEU A 282 -0.65 -7.92 8.75
N LEU A 283 -1.00 -8.78 9.71
CA LEU A 283 -1.12 -8.41 11.12
C LEU A 283 0.03 -9.03 11.92
N ASN A 284 0.59 -8.31 12.88
CA ASN A 284 1.69 -8.84 13.68
C ASN A 284 1.17 -9.76 14.80
N THR A 285 0.92 -11.03 14.48
CA THR A 285 0.64 -12.08 15.47
C THR A 285 1.94 -12.62 16.07
N PRO A 286 1.91 -13.39 17.19
CA PRO A 286 3.13 -13.98 17.75
C PRO A 286 3.95 -14.79 16.73
N THR A 287 3.28 -15.53 15.84
CA THR A 287 3.94 -16.27 14.76
C THR A 287 4.61 -15.35 13.74
N ILE A 288 3.96 -14.25 13.36
CA ILE A 288 4.56 -13.26 12.44
C ILE A 288 5.74 -12.55 13.12
N ALA A 289 5.61 -12.18 14.39
CA ALA A 289 6.68 -11.57 15.16
C ALA A 289 7.92 -12.48 15.20
N GLU A 290 7.73 -13.78 15.45
CA GLU A 290 8.81 -14.77 15.41
C GLU A 290 9.47 -14.86 14.02
N LYS A 291 8.68 -14.87 12.94
CA LYS A 291 9.24 -14.89 11.58
C LYS A 291 10.02 -13.62 11.24
N ILE A 292 9.56 -12.46 11.71
CA ILE A 292 10.30 -11.19 11.57
C ILE A 292 11.61 -11.25 12.35
N PHE A 293 11.56 -11.67 13.61
CA PHE A 293 12.74 -11.76 14.49
C PHE A 293 13.83 -12.66 13.90
N ASN A 294 13.43 -13.80 13.32
CA ASN A 294 14.35 -14.77 12.70
C ASN A 294 14.76 -14.41 11.26
N GLY A 295 14.22 -13.34 10.66
CA GLY A 295 14.51 -12.97 9.28
C GLY A 295 13.87 -13.88 8.21
N ALA A 296 12.86 -14.69 8.57
CA ALA A 296 12.22 -15.67 7.70
C ALA A 296 11.05 -15.07 6.90
N PHE A 297 11.30 -14.03 6.09
CA PHE A 297 10.25 -13.24 5.42
C PHE A 297 9.51 -13.97 4.31
N ASN A 298 10.14 -14.98 3.72
CA ASN A 298 9.56 -15.86 2.70
C ASN A 298 8.37 -16.67 3.24
N GLU A 299 8.39 -17.02 4.53
CA GLU A 299 7.31 -17.80 5.17
C GLU A 299 6.11 -16.96 5.57
N ILE A 300 6.24 -15.62 5.60
CA ILE A 300 5.16 -14.72 6.04
C ILE A 300 3.91 -14.88 5.16
N LYS A 301 4.09 -15.04 3.83
CA LYS A 301 2.97 -15.18 2.89
C LYS A 301 2.14 -16.44 3.19
N ASP A 302 2.78 -17.54 3.55
CA ASP A 302 2.11 -18.79 3.91
C ASP A 302 1.36 -18.70 5.24
N VAL A 303 1.89 -17.93 6.19
CA VAL A 303 1.18 -17.65 7.44
C VAL A 303 -0.06 -16.79 7.16
N MET A 304 0.05 -15.77 6.30
CA MET A 304 -1.07 -14.91 5.91
C MET A 304 -2.19 -15.69 5.21
N SER A 305 -1.85 -16.61 4.30
CA SER A 305 -2.84 -17.39 3.55
C SER A 305 -3.70 -18.31 4.45
N ARG A 306 -3.09 -18.81 5.55
CA ARG A 306 -3.76 -19.64 6.56
C ARG A 306 -4.54 -18.82 7.60
N SER A 307 -4.14 -17.59 7.88
CA SER A 307 -4.65 -16.77 8.99
C SER A 307 -5.77 -15.79 8.58
N ARG A 308 -6.57 -16.14 7.58
CA ARG A 308 -7.62 -15.27 7.02
C ARG A 308 -8.72 -14.91 8.02
N GLU A 309 -9.04 -15.83 8.92
CA GLU A 309 -10.03 -15.61 9.98
C GLU A 309 -9.63 -14.49 10.97
N LEU A 310 -8.33 -14.20 11.08
CA LEU A 310 -7.81 -13.10 11.89
C LEU A 310 -7.86 -11.75 11.15
N GLY A 311 -8.38 -11.72 9.91
CA GLY A 311 -8.43 -10.52 9.07
C GLY A 311 -7.18 -10.30 8.20
N MET A 312 -6.27 -11.28 8.13
CA MET A 312 -5.18 -11.22 7.15
C MET A 312 -5.68 -11.53 5.74
N ALA A 313 -5.04 -10.94 4.74
CA ALA A 313 -5.32 -11.22 3.34
C ALA A 313 -4.05 -11.07 2.51
N THR A 314 -3.79 -12.00 1.60
CA THR A 314 -2.75 -11.84 0.57
C THR A 314 -3.31 -11.08 -0.63
N PHE A 315 -2.46 -10.52 -1.49
CA PHE A 315 -2.92 -9.92 -2.74
C PHE A 315 -3.72 -10.88 -3.62
N ASP A 316 -3.23 -12.11 -3.75
CA ASP A 316 -3.89 -13.14 -4.58
C ASP A 316 -5.31 -13.41 -4.07
N TRP A 317 -5.51 -13.45 -2.74
CA TRP A 317 -6.85 -13.59 -2.17
C TRP A 317 -7.72 -12.34 -2.39
N ALA A 318 -7.17 -11.15 -2.19
CA ALA A 318 -7.90 -9.91 -2.42
C ALA A 318 -8.37 -9.77 -3.88
N LEU A 319 -7.52 -10.15 -4.85
CA LEU A 319 -7.85 -10.18 -6.27
C LEU A 319 -8.91 -11.23 -6.59
N PHE A 320 -8.80 -12.43 -6.00
CA PHE A 320 -9.83 -13.47 -6.10
C PHE A 320 -11.20 -12.94 -5.64
N GLU A 321 -11.27 -12.26 -4.49
CA GLU A 321 -12.53 -11.70 -4.00
C GLU A 321 -13.10 -10.60 -4.90
N LEU A 322 -12.25 -9.74 -5.45
CA LEU A 322 -12.68 -8.71 -6.41
C LEU A 322 -13.21 -9.33 -7.70
N TYR A 323 -12.60 -10.42 -8.16
CA TYR A 323 -13.06 -11.19 -9.31
C TYR A 323 -14.41 -11.86 -9.03
N GLU A 324 -14.57 -12.52 -7.88
CA GLU A 324 -15.84 -13.13 -7.46
C GLU A 324 -16.98 -12.10 -7.39
N LYS A 325 -16.68 -10.90 -6.89
CA LYS A 325 -17.65 -9.79 -6.78
C LYS A 325 -17.95 -9.09 -8.12
N ARG A 326 -17.42 -9.60 -9.25
CA ARG A 326 -17.56 -9.00 -10.59
C ARG A 326 -17.07 -7.55 -10.68
N LEU A 327 -16.09 -7.19 -9.86
CA LEU A 327 -15.49 -5.85 -9.89
C LEU A 327 -14.36 -5.78 -10.91
N ILE A 328 -13.60 -6.86 -11.08
CA ILE A 328 -12.48 -6.96 -12.02
C ILE A 328 -12.65 -8.19 -12.92
N GLY A 329 -12.13 -8.10 -14.14
CA GLY A 329 -12.09 -9.21 -15.09
C GLY A 329 -10.95 -10.19 -14.79
N PHE A 330 -11.01 -11.37 -15.39
CA PHE A 330 -10.02 -12.44 -15.18
C PHE A 330 -8.60 -12.01 -15.55
N GLU A 331 -8.40 -11.45 -16.75
CA GLU A 331 -7.07 -11.02 -17.20
C GLU A 331 -6.45 -9.98 -16.28
N GLU A 332 -7.26 -9.04 -15.80
CA GLU A 332 -6.80 -7.97 -14.92
C GLU A 332 -6.47 -8.52 -13.52
N ALA A 333 -7.21 -9.52 -13.03
CA ALA A 333 -6.88 -10.22 -11.79
C ALA A 333 -5.53 -10.94 -11.90
N ILE A 334 -5.31 -11.73 -12.96
CA ILE A 334 -4.06 -12.47 -13.17
C ILE A 334 -2.86 -11.54 -13.38
N ARG A 335 -3.04 -10.43 -14.12
CA ARG A 335 -1.97 -9.44 -14.37
C ARG A 335 -1.44 -8.80 -13.09
N ASN A 336 -2.30 -8.61 -12.09
CA ASN A 336 -1.95 -7.93 -10.84
C ASN A 336 -1.61 -8.90 -9.70
N ALA A 337 -1.67 -10.21 -9.94
CA ALA A 337 -1.38 -11.25 -8.96
C ALA A 337 0.12 -11.33 -8.62
N ASP A 338 0.42 -11.70 -7.39
CA ASP A 338 1.78 -12.06 -7.00
C ASP A 338 2.15 -13.45 -7.52
N SER A 339 1.18 -14.37 -7.50
CA SER A 339 1.29 -15.69 -8.12
C SER A 339 0.14 -15.94 -9.08
N ALA A 340 0.40 -15.70 -10.37
CA ALA A 340 -0.57 -15.93 -11.44
C ALA A 340 -1.10 -17.39 -11.45
N ASN A 341 -0.22 -18.36 -11.18
CA ASN A 341 -0.59 -19.77 -11.18
C ASN A 341 -1.49 -20.12 -9.98
N GLU A 342 -1.15 -19.63 -8.79
CA GLU A 342 -1.95 -19.87 -7.58
C GLU A 342 -3.32 -19.20 -7.69
N LEU A 343 -3.37 -17.96 -8.22
CA LEU A 343 -4.64 -17.28 -8.43
C LEU A 343 -5.52 -18.02 -9.46
N ARG A 344 -4.95 -18.48 -10.59
CA ARG A 344 -5.69 -19.30 -11.57
C ARG A 344 -6.23 -20.58 -10.94
N LEU A 345 -5.43 -21.28 -10.14
CA LEU A 345 -5.84 -22.50 -9.45
C LEU A 345 -6.98 -22.21 -8.45
N ASN A 346 -6.86 -21.13 -7.67
CA ASN A 346 -7.92 -20.70 -6.75
C ASN A 346 -9.21 -20.33 -7.49
N ILE A 347 -9.12 -19.68 -8.66
CA ILE A 347 -10.28 -19.42 -9.50
C ILE A 347 -10.91 -20.73 -9.95
N LYS A 348 -10.14 -21.67 -10.50
CA LYS A 348 -10.66 -22.97 -10.95
C LYS A 348 -11.35 -23.78 -9.85
N LEU A 349 -10.76 -23.82 -8.66
CA LEU A 349 -11.22 -24.68 -7.57
C LEU A 349 -12.31 -24.05 -6.71
N ARG A 350 -12.32 -22.72 -6.56
CA ARG A 350 -13.13 -22.02 -5.56
C ARG A 350 -14.09 -20.97 -6.14
N SER A 351 -13.90 -20.55 -7.38
CA SER A 351 -14.74 -19.52 -8.00
C SER A 351 -16.13 -20.04 -8.33
N LYS A 352 -17.15 -19.22 -8.08
CA LYS A 352 -18.50 -19.46 -8.62
C LYS A 352 -18.62 -19.01 -10.08
N ARG A 353 -17.73 -18.13 -10.56
CA ARG A 353 -17.68 -17.67 -11.96
C ARG A 353 -16.96 -18.67 -12.86
N GLY A 354 -16.01 -19.43 -12.31
CA GLY A 354 -15.09 -20.26 -13.08
C GLY A 354 -14.09 -19.41 -13.89
N GLU A 355 -13.23 -20.07 -14.67
CA GLU A 355 -12.42 -19.40 -15.70
C GLU A 355 -13.33 -19.02 -16.87
N PRO A 356 -13.22 -17.81 -17.46
CA PRO A 356 -13.98 -17.49 -18.67
C PRO A 356 -13.63 -18.51 -19.76
N SER A 357 -14.64 -19.16 -20.33
CA SER A 357 -14.48 -20.02 -21.50
C SER A 357 -13.80 -19.19 -22.58
N SER A 358 -12.57 -19.53 -22.95
CA SER A 358 -11.87 -18.91 -24.07
C SER A 358 -12.77 -19.02 -25.30
N LEU A 359 -13.27 -17.88 -25.80
CA LEU A 359 -13.87 -17.76 -27.12
C LEU A 359 -12.78 -18.15 -28.13
N GLY A 360 -12.80 -19.43 -28.52
CA GLY A 360 -11.73 -20.06 -29.30
C GLY A 360 -11.75 -21.59 -29.30
N ASP A 361 -12.65 -22.26 -28.58
CA ASP A 361 -12.89 -23.69 -28.77
C ASP A 361 -14.16 -23.91 -29.63
N SER A 362 -14.00 -23.72 -30.93
CA SER A 362 -14.90 -24.30 -31.93
C SER A 362 -14.60 -25.80 -32.01
N GLY A 363 -15.23 -26.56 -31.12
CA GLY A 363 -15.05 -28.00 -31.02
C GLY A 363 -16.08 -28.63 -30.09
N GLY A 364 -17.36 -28.28 -30.28
CA GLY A 364 -18.44 -28.88 -29.52
C GLY A 364 -18.44 -30.41 -29.65
N LEU A 365 -18.40 -31.08 -28.51
CA LEU A 365 -18.88 -32.46 -28.38
C LEU A 365 -19.99 -32.45 -27.35
N SER A 366 -21.20 -32.18 -27.83
CA SER A 366 -22.42 -32.63 -27.18
C SER A 366 -22.46 -34.16 -27.25
N LEU A 367 -22.46 -34.82 -26.10
CA LEU A 367 -22.74 -36.25 -25.97
C LEU A 367 -24.22 -36.48 -26.29
N ASP A 368 -24.50 -36.88 -27.52
CA ASP A 368 -25.73 -37.58 -27.87
C ASP A 368 -25.52 -39.07 -27.55
N MET A 369 -26.45 -39.64 -26.78
CA MET A 369 -26.41 -41.06 -26.42
C MET A 369 -26.96 -41.88 -27.58
N GLY A 370 -26.06 -42.36 -28.43
CA GLY A 370 -26.30 -43.44 -29.38
C GLY A 370 -25.49 -44.66 -28.98
N ASP A 371 -26.17 -45.76 -28.72
CA ASP A 371 -25.59 -47.07 -28.43
C ASP A 371 -24.68 -47.52 -29.59
N ASP A 372 -23.37 -47.58 -29.37
CA ASP A 372 -22.46 -48.40 -30.17
C ASP A 372 -21.30 -48.88 -29.28
N GLU A 373 -21.17 -50.19 -29.16
CA GLU A 373 -20.10 -50.88 -28.42
C GLU A 373 -18.73 -50.57 -29.06
N VAL A 374 -17.83 -49.98 -28.29
CA VAL A 374 -16.41 -49.80 -28.68
C VAL A 374 -15.51 -50.37 -27.58
N GLU A 375 -14.69 -51.35 -27.96
CA GLU A 375 -13.68 -51.99 -27.10
C GLU A 375 -12.73 -50.98 -26.45
N ALA A 376 -12.50 -51.15 -25.15
CA ALA A 376 -11.61 -50.30 -24.35
C ALA A 376 -10.12 -50.51 -24.69
N PRO A 377 -9.29 -49.44 -24.76
CA PRO A 377 -7.84 -49.58 -24.85
C PRO A 377 -7.27 -50.03 -23.50
N LYS A 378 -6.29 -50.95 -23.55
CA LYS A 378 -5.80 -51.74 -22.40
C LYS A 378 -4.80 -51.03 -21.46
N ASP A 379 -4.47 -49.77 -21.66
CA ASP A 379 -3.49 -49.09 -20.80
C ASP A 379 -3.95 -47.66 -20.47
N ASP A 380 -4.26 -47.41 -19.20
CA ASP A 380 -4.51 -46.08 -18.63
C ASP A 380 -3.18 -45.46 -18.17
N PRO A 381 -2.65 -44.43 -18.87
CA PRO A 381 -1.39 -43.78 -18.50
C PRO A 381 -1.43 -43.13 -17.10
N VAL A 382 -2.62 -42.84 -16.58
CA VAL A 382 -2.82 -42.24 -15.25
C VAL A 382 -2.63 -43.28 -14.14
N GLU A 383 -2.98 -44.54 -14.39
CA GLU A 383 -2.78 -45.63 -13.43
C GLU A 383 -1.29 -46.01 -13.29
N GLU A 384 -0.55 -45.99 -14.39
CA GLU A 384 0.90 -46.23 -14.38
C GLU A 384 1.65 -45.13 -13.62
N LEU A 385 1.21 -43.87 -13.77
CA LEU A 385 1.79 -42.74 -13.05
C LEU A 385 1.49 -42.82 -11.55
N ARG A 386 0.27 -43.22 -11.15
CA ARG A 386 -0.09 -43.47 -9.75
C ARG A 386 0.77 -44.57 -9.13
N LYS A 387 0.93 -45.71 -9.82
CA LYS A 387 1.80 -46.82 -9.37
C LYS A 387 3.27 -46.39 -9.19
N LYS A 388 3.81 -45.58 -10.10
CA LYS A 388 5.16 -45.01 -9.97
C LYS A 388 5.30 -44.06 -8.79
N THR A 389 4.28 -43.25 -8.51
CA THR A 389 4.29 -42.28 -7.40
C THR A 389 4.19 -42.99 -6.04
N GLU A 390 3.34 -44.02 -5.95
CA GLU A 390 3.20 -44.85 -4.74
C GLU A 390 4.47 -45.67 -4.47
N ALA A 391 5.09 -46.26 -5.50
CA ALA A 391 6.34 -47.01 -5.35
C ALA A 391 7.48 -46.10 -4.86
N ARG A 392 7.53 -44.84 -5.32
CA ARG A 392 8.52 -43.87 -4.87
C ARG A 392 8.33 -43.47 -3.41
N HIS A 393 7.10 -43.18 -2.98
CA HIS A 393 6.82 -42.89 -1.57
C HIS A 393 7.17 -44.06 -0.65
N LYS A 394 6.88 -45.30 -1.08
CA LYS A 394 7.21 -46.49 -0.31
C LYS A 394 8.72 -46.72 -0.17
N ALA A 395 9.50 -46.41 -1.21
CA ALA A 395 10.95 -46.46 -1.17
C ALA A 395 11.55 -45.39 -0.24
N GLU A 396 11.02 -44.16 -0.29
CA GLU A 396 11.44 -43.06 0.59
C GLU A 396 11.14 -43.37 2.08
N ASP A 397 9.99 -43.99 2.38
CA ASP A 397 9.62 -44.42 3.73
C ASP A 397 10.53 -45.57 4.25
N GLU A 398 10.86 -46.54 3.40
CA GLU A 398 11.80 -47.62 3.76
C GLU A 398 13.22 -47.11 4.00
N GLU A 399 13.68 -46.12 3.24
CA GLU A 399 14.99 -45.49 3.43
C GLU A 399 15.06 -44.70 4.73
N MET A 400 14.00 -43.93 5.04
CA MET A 400 13.83 -43.23 6.31
C MET A 400 13.80 -44.17 7.51
N ALA A 401 13.14 -45.32 7.38
CA ALA A 401 13.11 -46.35 8.43
C ALA A 401 14.52 -46.95 8.69
N LYS A 402 15.26 -47.27 7.63
CA LYS A 402 16.65 -47.75 7.73
C LYS A 402 17.58 -46.72 8.36
N MET A 403 17.41 -45.44 8.04
CA MET A 403 18.18 -44.36 8.67
C MET A 403 17.88 -44.22 10.17
N ARG A 404 16.60 -44.34 10.58
CA ARG A 404 16.21 -44.32 12.00
C ARG A 404 16.76 -45.50 12.77
N GLU A 405 16.76 -46.69 12.18
CA GLU A 405 17.32 -47.88 12.81
C GLU A 405 18.85 -47.79 12.97
N LYS A 406 19.54 -47.29 11.93
CA LYS A 406 21.00 -47.07 11.98
C LYS A 406 21.38 -46.02 13.03
N LYS A 407 20.59 -44.96 13.18
CA LYS A 407 20.76 -43.96 14.25
C LYS A 407 20.56 -44.57 15.64
N ARG A 408 19.52 -45.40 15.82
CA ARG A 408 19.27 -46.10 17.10
C ARG A 408 20.41 -47.05 17.49
N LEU A 409 20.98 -47.77 16.51
CA LEU A 409 22.11 -48.67 16.74
C LEU A 409 23.40 -47.90 17.07
N ALA A 410 23.64 -46.75 16.44
CA ALA A 410 24.78 -45.88 16.74
C ALA A 410 24.69 -45.28 18.16
N GLU A 411 23.50 -44.85 18.58
CA GLU A 411 23.25 -44.34 19.94
C GLU A 411 23.42 -45.44 21.01
N ALA A 412 22.98 -46.67 20.73
CA ALA A 412 23.17 -47.81 21.63
C ALA A 412 24.66 -48.23 21.76
N ALA A 413 25.43 -48.18 20.67
CA ALA A 413 26.87 -48.47 20.70
C ALA A 413 27.66 -47.40 21.47
N ALA A 414 27.28 -46.13 21.36
CA ALA A 414 27.88 -45.05 22.13
C ALA A 414 27.62 -45.17 23.64
N ALA A 415 26.45 -45.69 24.04
CA ALA A 415 26.12 -45.95 25.44
C ALA A 415 26.89 -47.14 26.04
N ALA A 416 27.22 -48.16 25.23
CA ALA A 416 27.97 -49.34 25.69
C ALA A 416 29.50 -49.10 25.79
N GLY A 417 30.05 -48.13 25.06
CA GLY A 417 31.49 -47.80 25.06
C GLY A 417 31.97 -46.94 26.23
N GLY A 418 31.07 -46.43 27.09
CA GLY A 418 31.39 -45.54 28.22
C GLY A 418 31.76 -46.23 29.54
N GLY A 419 31.79 -47.58 29.57
CA GLY A 419 31.90 -48.38 30.80
C GLY A 419 33.22 -49.14 30.99
N GLY A 420 34.35 -48.61 30.53
CA GLY A 420 35.68 -49.20 30.74
C GLY A 420 36.72 -48.15 31.08
N ARG A 421 36.88 -47.86 32.36
CA ARG A 421 38.05 -47.21 32.98
C ARG A 421 38.68 -48.19 33.95
#